data_AF-A0A851QYR8-F1
#
_entry.id   AF-A0A851QYR8-F1
#
_cell.length_a   1.000
_cell.length_b   1.000
_cell.length_c   1.000
_cell.angle_alpha   90.00
_cell.angle_beta   90.00
_cell.angle_gamma   90.00
#
_symmetry.space_group_name_H-M   'P 1'
#
loop_
_entity.id
_entity.type
_entity.pdbx_description
1 polymer ?
#
loop_
_entity_poly.entity_id
_entity_poly.type
_entity_poly.pdbx_seq_one_letter_code
_entity_poly.pdbx_strand_id
1 'polypeptide(L)'
;MSNGSENCNFTDIDRLAWKVQLGISIPTFILGLVLNSLALCVFCCFWRKQTKTSVYMISLALADVLLLLSLPPKLYYSITWVSGLLCSFIQAPYFVNTYTSIFIIVCITVDRYICIRHPFEGRANQSPRWAVLICCFIWAAAWICSSPIYVFHRKESIKCFHNLSEQTWSVPFIVSVEIFGFLLPLAVMVFCSAQTIWILWNCKTHSKGNVEESGSLRVIIINLVVFLVCFTPVHLGIFLQCLVKQQVIVGCRMKQSISLFLQVSMTCANINCCLDAIFYYFAAKEFCKKTHLRRVTEVCPVFNPCAL
;
A
#
# COMPACT_ATOMS: atom_id res chain seq x y z
N MET A 1 -26.65 -21.50 -32.74
CA MET A 1 -27.13 -21.56 -31.34
C MET A 1 -26.46 -22.76 -30.68
N SER A 2 -25.35 -22.54 -29.97
CA SER A 2 -24.80 -23.51 -29.00
C SER A 2 -24.74 -22.78 -27.67
N ASN A 3 -25.88 -22.78 -27.00
CA ASN A 3 -26.07 -22.25 -25.67
C ASN A 3 -25.47 -23.26 -24.69
N GLY A 4 -24.15 -23.18 -24.49
CA GLY A 4 -23.42 -23.97 -23.51
C GLY A 4 -22.70 -23.02 -22.59
N SER A 5 -23.35 -22.61 -21.50
CA SER A 5 -22.62 -22.09 -20.34
C SER A 5 -21.77 -23.25 -19.81
N GLU A 6 -20.56 -23.42 -20.35
CA GLU A 6 -19.57 -24.30 -19.74
C GLU A 6 -19.31 -23.78 -18.33
N ASN A 7 -19.82 -24.51 -17.34
CA ASN A 7 -19.52 -24.25 -15.94
C ASN A 7 -18.03 -24.52 -15.73
N CYS A 8 -17.21 -23.47 -15.76
CA CYS A 8 -15.78 -23.58 -15.50
C CYS A 8 -15.55 -24.03 -14.04
N ASN A 9 -14.77 -25.09 -13.85
CA ASN A 9 -14.40 -25.54 -12.51
C ASN A 9 -13.22 -24.72 -11.97
N PHE A 10 -13.32 -24.16 -10.75
CA PHE A 10 -12.25 -23.35 -10.13
C PHE A 10 -11.54 -24.04 -8.95
N THR A 11 -11.91 -25.27 -8.60
CA THR A 11 -11.42 -25.95 -7.38
C THR A 11 -9.89 -26.01 -7.26
N ASP A 12 -9.20 -26.36 -8.34
CA ASP A 12 -7.73 -26.48 -8.33
C ASP A 12 -7.04 -25.12 -8.23
N ILE A 13 -7.65 -24.11 -8.85
CA ILE A 13 -7.16 -22.73 -8.83
C ILE A 13 -7.31 -22.15 -7.42
N ASP A 14 -8.49 -22.30 -6.81
CA ASP A 14 -8.76 -21.81 -5.46
C ASP A 14 -7.85 -22.52 -4.45
N ARG A 15 -7.59 -23.83 -4.63
CA ARG A 15 -6.65 -24.58 -3.80
C ARG A 15 -5.21 -24.09 -3.95
N LEU A 16 -4.77 -23.79 -5.17
CA LEU A 16 -3.43 -23.26 -5.42
C LEU A 16 -3.28 -21.85 -4.83
N ALA A 17 -4.25 -20.97 -5.09
CA ALA A 17 -4.27 -19.62 -4.57
C ALA A 17 -4.27 -19.61 -3.04
N TRP A 18 -5.07 -20.46 -2.39
CA TRP A 18 -5.08 -20.63 -0.94
C TRP A 18 -3.73 -21.03 -0.37
N LYS A 19 -3.03 -21.99 -1.00
CA LYS A 19 -1.67 -22.40 -0.58
C LYS A 19 -0.67 -21.24 -0.69
N VAL A 20 -0.72 -20.49 -1.79
CA VAL A 20 0.13 -19.31 -1.99
C VAL A 20 -0.19 -18.24 -0.96
N GLN A 21 -1.48 -18.00 -0.70
CA GLN A 21 -1.95 -17.04 0.30
C GLN A 21 -1.42 -17.38 1.69
N LEU A 22 -1.53 -18.64 2.13
CA LEU A 22 -0.94 -19.08 3.40
C LEU A 22 0.58 -18.86 3.43
N GLY A 23 1.28 -19.28 2.38
CA GLY A 23 2.75 -19.21 2.30
C GLY A 23 3.29 -17.77 2.35
N ILE A 24 2.56 -16.79 1.83
CA ILE A 24 2.99 -15.39 1.81
C ILE A 24 2.42 -14.61 3.00
N SER A 25 1.14 -14.79 3.34
CA SER A 25 0.48 -13.98 4.37
C SER A 25 1.00 -14.28 5.78
N ILE A 26 1.41 -15.51 6.10
CA ILE A 26 1.92 -15.85 7.44
C ILE A 26 3.27 -15.16 7.71
N PRO A 27 4.31 -15.29 6.85
CA PRO A 27 5.56 -14.55 7.03
C PRO A 27 5.34 -13.02 7.01
N THR A 28 4.48 -12.54 6.10
CA THR A 28 4.17 -11.11 6.00
C THR A 28 3.53 -10.59 7.29
N PHE A 29 2.59 -11.34 7.88
CA PHE A 29 1.97 -11.00 9.16
C PHE A 29 3.01 -10.86 10.27
N ILE A 30 3.85 -11.88 10.45
CA ILE A 30 4.84 -11.92 11.53
C ILE A 30 5.87 -10.80 11.35
N LEU A 31 6.51 -10.75 10.17
CA LEU A 31 7.57 -9.79 9.89
C LEU A 31 7.03 -8.36 9.87
N GLY A 32 5.92 -8.15 9.16
CA GLY A 32 5.30 -6.84 9.04
C GLY A 32 4.87 -6.28 10.39
N LEU A 33 4.28 -7.10 11.27
CA LEU A 33 3.82 -6.63 12.57
C LEU A 33 4.99 -6.23 13.46
N VAL A 34 6.08 -7.01 13.46
CA VAL A 34 7.30 -6.68 14.21
C VAL A 34 7.90 -5.37 13.69
N LEU A 35 8.09 -5.25 12.38
CA LEU A 35 8.73 -4.08 11.77
C LEU A 35 7.91 -2.80 11.96
N ASN A 36 6.61 -2.85 11.70
CA ASN A 36 5.73 -1.68 11.79
C ASN A 36 5.47 -1.27 13.25
N SER A 37 5.31 -2.23 14.17
CA SER A 37 5.16 -1.92 15.60
C SER A 37 6.44 -1.29 16.16
N LEU A 38 7.61 -1.82 15.81
CA LEU A 38 8.89 -1.23 16.19
C LEU A 38 9.01 0.19 15.67
N ALA A 39 8.67 0.43 14.40
CA ALA A 39 8.71 1.78 13.81
C ALA A 39 7.77 2.75 14.55
N LEU A 40 6.54 2.34 14.85
CA LEU A 40 5.60 3.15 15.63
C LEU A 40 6.14 3.45 17.04
N CYS A 41 6.71 2.45 17.73
CA CYS A 41 7.35 2.67 19.04
C CYS A 41 8.46 3.73 18.95
N VAL A 42 9.32 3.65 17.93
CA VAL A 42 10.37 4.65 17.70
C VAL A 42 9.76 6.02 17.44
N PHE A 43 8.76 6.13 16.57
CA PHE A 43 8.13 7.41 16.28
C PHE A 43 7.40 8.01 17.49
N CYS A 44 6.82 7.19 18.37
CA CYS A 44 6.26 7.62 19.65
C CYS A 44 7.33 8.22 20.57
N CYS A 45 8.52 7.60 20.68
CA CYS A 45 9.66 8.16 21.42
C CYS A 45 10.08 9.54 20.90
N PHE A 46 9.90 9.82 19.60
CA PHE A 46 10.31 11.06 18.94
C PHE A 46 9.15 12.00 18.59
N TRP A 47 7.98 11.83 19.19
CA TRP A 47 6.75 12.53 18.82
C TRP A 47 6.85 14.06 18.89
N ARG A 48 7.72 14.63 19.74
CA ARG A 48 7.91 16.09 19.84
C ARG A 48 8.73 16.69 18.69
N LYS A 49 9.35 15.88 17.82
CA LYS A 49 10.23 16.31 16.73
C LYS A 49 9.72 15.83 15.36
N GLN A 50 8.41 15.86 15.15
CA GLN A 50 7.79 15.41 13.90
C GLN A 50 8.23 16.28 12.72
N THR A 51 8.67 15.61 11.66
CA THR A 51 8.86 16.20 10.33
C THR A 51 7.70 15.79 9.43
N LYS A 52 7.51 16.47 8.28
CA LYS A 52 6.53 16.04 7.28
C LYS A 52 6.70 14.57 6.88
N THR A 53 7.93 14.16 6.61
CA THR A 53 8.21 12.78 6.20
C THR A 53 7.91 11.79 7.33
N SER A 54 8.18 12.15 8.60
CA SER A 54 7.79 11.33 9.75
C SER A 54 6.28 11.14 9.85
N VAL A 55 5.49 12.18 9.58
CA VAL A 55 4.02 12.10 9.60
C VAL A 55 3.51 11.13 8.53
N TYR A 56 4.06 11.20 7.30
CA TYR A 56 3.71 10.24 6.25
C TYR A 56 4.10 8.80 6.63
N MET A 57 5.29 8.60 7.22
CA MET A 57 5.73 7.28 7.68
C MET A 57 4.85 6.72 8.80
N ILE A 58 4.45 7.54 9.77
CA ILE A 58 3.52 7.10 10.83
C ILE A 58 2.17 6.73 10.22
N SER A 59 1.68 7.51 9.26
CA SER A 59 0.43 7.20 8.55
C SER A 59 0.51 5.86 7.80
N LEU A 60 1.63 5.59 7.11
CA LEU A 60 1.88 4.28 6.48
C LEU A 60 1.92 3.17 7.51
N ALA A 61 2.72 3.31 8.58
CA ALA A 61 2.86 2.27 9.59
C ALA A 61 1.54 1.94 10.29
N LEU A 62 0.67 2.94 10.52
CA LEU A 62 -0.67 2.73 11.05
C LEU A 62 -1.57 1.97 10.05
N ALA A 63 -1.53 2.33 8.77
CA ALA A 63 -2.28 1.63 7.73
C ALA A 63 -1.80 0.16 7.59
N ASP A 64 -0.48 -0.05 7.63
CA ASP A 64 0.15 -1.36 7.57
C ASP A 64 -0.25 -2.24 8.75
N VAL A 65 -0.25 -1.72 9.97
CA VAL A 65 -0.74 -2.46 11.15
C VAL A 65 -2.21 -2.84 10.97
N LEU A 66 -3.06 -1.95 10.46
CA LEU A 66 -4.45 -2.28 10.16
C LEU A 66 -4.58 -3.39 9.11
N LEU A 67 -3.78 -3.37 8.05
CA LEU A 67 -3.70 -4.45 7.07
C LEU A 67 -3.29 -5.75 7.74
N LEU A 68 -2.21 -5.75 8.51
CA LEU A 68 -1.64 -6.95 9.15
C LEU A 68 -2.65 -7.60 10.09
N LEU A 69 -3.38 -6.81 10.88
CA LEU A 69 -4.46 -7.31 11.73
C LEU A 69 -5.63 -7.89 10.94
N SER A 70 -5.83 -7.48 9.68
CA SER A 70 -6.85 -8.05 8.79
C SER A 70 -6.44 -9.36 8.12
N LEU A 71 -5.15 -9.72 8.10
CA LEU A 71 -4.66 -10.94 7.43
C LEU A 71 -5.16 -12.24 8.07
N PRO A 72 -5.13 -12.44 9.40
CA PRO A 72 -5.65 -13.68 9.99
C PRO A 72 -7.17 -13.85 9.77
N PRO A 73 -8.02 -12.81 9.97
CA PRO A 73 -9.43 -12.88 9.59
C PRO A 73 -9.63 -13.17 8.10
N LYS A 74 -8.85 -12.55 7.21
CA LYS A 74 -8.91 -12.84 5.77
C LYS A 74 -8.64 -14.31 5.46
N LEU A 75 -7.65 -14.92 6.11
CA LEU A 75 -7.36 -16.35 5.95
C LEU A 75 -8.57 -17.19 6.40
N TYR A 76 -9.07 -16.97 7.60
CA TYR A 76 -10.16 -17.76 8.16
C TYR A 76 -11.50 -17.59 7.40
N TYR A 77 -11.88 -16.36 7.10
CA TYR A 77 -13.17 -16.01 6.46
C TYR A 77 -13.17 -16.12 4.94
N SER A 78 -12.04 -16.44 4.32
CA SER A 78 -12.00 -16.80 2.88
C SER A 78 -12.63 -18.16 2.58
N ILE A 79 -12.66 -19.05 3.58
CA ILE A 79 -13.20 -20.41 3.45
C ILE A 79 -14.45 -20.65 4.30
N THR A 80 -14.69 -19.79 5.31
CA THR A 80 -15.85 -19.86 6.19
C THR A 80 -16.90 -18.82 5.81
N TRP A 81 -18.16 -19.15 6.07
CA TRP A 81 -19.28 -18.26 5.81
C TRP A 81 -19.47 -17.30 6.97
N VAL A 82 -19.70 -16.03 6.66
CA VAL A 82 -19.96 -14.98 7.65
C VAL A 82 -21.01 -14.01 7.13
N SER A 83 -21.66 -13.27 8.03
CA SER A 83 -22.59 -12.22 7.62
C SER A 83 -21.86 -11.18 6.77
N GLY A 84 -22.49 -10.69 5.71
CA GLY A 84 -21.83 -9.76 4.81
C GLY A 84 -21.44 -8.43 5.47
N LEU A 85 -22.10 -8.02 6.56
CA LEU A 85 -21.66 -6.86 7.35
C LEU A 85 -20.31 -7.10 8.04
N LEU A 86 -20.14 -8.23 8.71
CA LEU A 86 -18.85 -8.62 9.30
C LEU A 86 -17.80 -8.83 8.22
N CYS A 87 -18.18 -9.45 7.09
CA CYS A 87 -17.29 -9.64 5.98
C CYS A 87 -16.71 -8.33 5.47
N SER A 88 -17.57 -7.33 5.33
CA SER A 88 -17.15 -6.05 4.83
C SER A 88 -16.31 -5.29 5.86
N PHE A 89 -16.60 -5.43 7.16
CA PHE A 89 -15.72 -4.93 8.22
C PHE A 89 -14.32 -5.59 8.20
N ILE A 90 -14.23 -6.86 7.79
CA ILE A 90 -12.95 -7.57 7.62
C ILE A 90 -12.21 -7.09 6.36
N GLN A 91 -12.95 -6.76 5.29
CA GLN A 91 -12.38 -6.25 4.03
C GLN A 91 -11.96 -4.78 4.11
N ALA A 92 -12.62 -4.00 4.96
CA ALA A 92 -12.38 -2.57 5.19
C ALA A 92 -10.89 -2.22 5.28
N PRO A 93 -10.14 -2.77 6.27
CA PRO A 93 -8.76 -2.35 6.51
C PRO A 93 -7.84 -2.69 5.34
N TYR A 94 -8.15 -3.77 4.61
CA TYR A 94 -7.39 -4.22 3.45
C TYR A 94 -7.40 -3.19 2.31
N PHE A 95 -8.59 -2.71 1.95
CA PHE A 95 -8.74 -1.70 0.90
C PHE A 95 -8.30 -0.31 1.37
N VAL A 96 -8.61 0.05 2.62
CA VAL A 96 -8.15 1.30 3.22
C VAL A 96 -6.62 1.38 3.19
N ASN A 97 -5.92 0.29 3.57
CA ASN A 97 -4.46 0.25 3.50
C ASN A 97 -3.94 0.42 2.08
N THR A 98 -4.52 -0.29 1.10
CA THR A 98 -4.09 -0.23 -0.30
C THR A 98 -4.07 1.21 -0.80
N TYR A 99 -5.19 1.93 -0.67
CA TYR A 99 -5.27 3.30 -1.16
C TYR A 99 -4.49 4.29 -0.30
N THR A 100 -4.48 4.11 1.02
CA THR A 100 -3.66 4.96 1.90
C THR A 100 -2.18 4.84 1.53
N SER A 101 -1.68 3.62 1.30
CA SER A 101 -0.30 3.36 0.90
C SER A 101 0.04 4.01 -0.43
N ILE A 102 -0.79 3.78 -1.47
CA ILE A 102 -0.66 4.40 -2.79
C ILE A 102 -0.54 5.92 -2.67
N PHE A 103 -1.50 6.58 -2.03
CA PHE A 103 -1.53 8.04 -1.97
C PHE A 103 -0.42 8.61 -1.10
N ILE A 104 -0.04 7.97 0.01
CA ILE A 104 1.06 8.46 0.84
C ILE A 104 2.41 8.29 0.13
N ILE A 105 2.65 7.19 -0.59
CA ILE A 105 3.85 7.00 -1.42
C ILE A 105 3.93 8.10 -2.49
N VAL A 106 2.80 8.45 -3.13
CA VAL A 106 2.71 9.57 -4.07
C VAL A 106 3.07 10.88 -3.39
N CYS A 107 2.50 11.18 -2.22
CA CYS A 107 2.81 12.38 -1.46
C CYS A 107 4.28 12.48 -1.09
N ILE A 108 4.92 11.38 -0.67
CA ILE A 108 6.36 11.34 -0.37
C ILE A 108 7.16 11.66 -1.64
N THR A 109 6.83 11.05 -2.77
CA THR A 109 7.54 11.28 -4.05
C THR A 109 7.39 12.73 -4.53
N VAL A 110 6.18 13.30 -4.42
CA VAL A 110 5.92 14.71 -4.76
C VAL A 110 6.68 15.66 -3.83
N ASP A 111 6.70 15.39 -2.52
CA ASP A 111 7.46 16.18 -1.54
C ASP A 111 8.95 16.19 -1.86
N ARG A 112 9.52 15.03 -2.24
CA ARG A 112 10.92 14.93 -2.68
C ARG A 112 11.18 15.68 -3.98
N TYR A 113 10.28 15.57 -4.96
CA TYR A 113 10.38 16.32 -6.20
C TYR A 113 10.39 17.84 -5.95
N ILE A 114 9.45 18.37 -5.14
CA ILE A 114 9.39 19.79 -4.82
C ILE A 114 10.66 20.25 -4.11
N CYS A 115 11.16 19.48 -3.13
CA CYS A 115 12.40 19.83 -2.43
C CYS A 115 13.61 19.93 -3.36
N ILE A 116 13.68 19.12 -4.42
CA ILE A 116 14.79 19.10 -5.37
C ILE A 116 14.63 20.18 -6.43
N ARG A 117 13.44 20.33 -7.01
CA ARG A 117 13.17 21.30 -8.08
C ARG A 117 13.08 22.73 -7.57
N HIS A 118 12.51 22.93 -6.38
CA HIS A 118 12.21 24.23 -5.79
C HIS A 118 12.71 24.30 -4.34
N PRO A 119 14.03 24.40 -4.10
CA PRO A 119 14.61 24.28 -2.75
C PRO A 119 14.14 25.35 -1.75
N PHE A 120 13.85 26.57 -2.22
CA PHE A 120 13.30 27.63 -1.38
C PHE A 120 11.87 27.33 -0.91
N GLU A 121 11.01 26.83 -1.82
CA GLU A 121 9.64 26.41 -1.51
C GLU A 121 9.64 25.14 -0.65
N GLY A 122 10.51 24.18 -0.95
CA GLY A 122 10.69 22.96 -0.17
C GLY A 122 11.09 23.23 1.28
N ARG A 123 11.92 24.27 1.53
CA ARG A 123 12.32 24.68 2.88
C ARG A 123 11.20 25.41 3.64
N ALA A 124 10.45 26.29 2.96
CA ALA A 124 9.31 26.99 3.55
C ALA A 124 8.15 26.03 3.85
N ASN A 125 7.96 25.03 3.00
CA ASN A 125 6.92 24.02 3.11
C ASN A 125 7.38 22.80 3.94
N GLN A 126 8.10 22.95 5.04
CA GLN A 126 8.47 21.80 5.92
C GLN A 126 7.58 21.63 7.16
N SER A 127 6.54 22.46 7.30
CA SER A 127 5.63 22.37 8.44
C SER A 127 4.88 21.03 8.46
N PRO A 128 4.98 20.21 9.54
CA PRO A 128 4.31 18.91 9.62
C PRO A 128 2.77 19.02 9.62
N ARG A 129 2.23 20.21 9.93
CA ARG A 129 0.78 20.46 9.96
C ARG A 129 0.10 20.12 8.63
N TRP A 130 0.71 20.50 7.51
CA TRP A 130 0.17 20.19 6.18
C TRP A 130 0.17 18.68 5.89
N ALA A 131 1.22 17.97 6.30
CA ALA A 131 1.27 16.52 6.14
C ALA A 131 0.16 15.84 6.97
N VAL A 132 -0.10 16.31 8.20
CA VAL A 132 -1.20 15.78 9.03
C VAL A 132 -2.55 15.97 8.33
N LEU A 133 -2.83 17.17 7.81
CA LEU A 133 -4.09 17.45 7.09
C LEU A 133 -4.26 16.55 5.85
N ILE A 134 -3.19 16.38 5.06
CA ILE A 134 -3.18 15.51 3.88
C ILE A 134 -3.43 14.05 4.30
N CYS A 135 -2.74 13.55 5.32
CA CYS A 135 -2.98 12.20 5.83
C CYS A 135 -4.44 12.03 6.29
N CYS A 136 -4.97 12.94 7.10
CA CYS A 136 -6.36 12.87 7.55
C CYS A 136 -7.35 12.84 6.39
N PHE A 137 -7.11 13.64 5.34
CA PHE A 137 -7.92 13.63 4.12
C PHE A 137 -7.84 12.27 3.40
N ILE A 138 -6.62 11.75 3.19
CA ILE A 138 -6.41 10.44 2.55
C ILE A 138 -7.13 9.33 3.31
N TRP A 139 -7.00 9.32 4.64
CA TRP A 139 -7.69 8.35 5.50
C TRP A 139 -9.20 8.45 5.37
N ALA A 140 -9.76 9.65 5.47
CA ALA A 140 -11.21 9.85 5.33
C ALA A 140 -11.69 9.39 3.94
N ALA A 141 -10.98 9.78 2.88
CA ALA A 141 -11.30 9.38 1.51
C ALA A 141 -11.21 7.86 1.34
N ALA A 142 -10.16 7.21 1.86
CA ALA A 142 -9.99 5.75 1.77
C ALA A 142 -11.13 4.99 2.47
N TRP A 143 -11.55 5.45 3.65
CA TRP A 143 -12.69 4.86 4.37
C TRP A 143 -14.02 5.08 3.65
N ILE A 144 -14.28 6.30 3.16
CA ILE A 144 -15.51 6.64 2.43
C ILE A 144 -15.59 5.87 1.10
N CYS A 145 -14.50 5.82 0.33
CA CYS A 145 -14.46 5.12 -0.95
C CYS A 145 -14.49 3.59 -0.80
N SER A 146 -14.06 3.05 0.35
CA SER A 146 -14.24 1.64 0.68
C SER A 146 -15.66 1.33 1.18
N SER A 147 -16.48 2.36 1.46
CA SER A 147 -17.84 2.18 1.98
C SER A 147 -18.84 1.43 1.10
N PRO A 148 -18.81 1.55 -0.24
CA PRO A 148 -19.72 0.79 -1.09
C PRO A 148 -19.57 -0.72 -0.90
N ILE A 149 -18.36 -1.20 -0.58
CA ILE A 149 -18.08 -2.61 -0.25
C ILE A 149 -18.91 -3.04 0.98
N TYR A 150 -19.10 -2.17 1.97
CA TYR A 150 -19.94 -2.45 3.16
C TYR A 150 -21.43 -2.53 2.84
N VAL A 151 -21.90 -1.69 1.92
CA VAL A 151 -23.33 -1.63 1.57
C VAL A 151 -23.74 -2.81 0.70
N PHE A 152 -22.87 -3.24 -0.24
CA PHE A 152 -23.20 -4.27 -1.21
C PHE A 152 -23.30 -5.69 -0.63
N HIS A 153 -22.70 -5.96 0.53
CA HIS A 153 -22.78 -7.27 1.18
C HIS A 153 -23.89 -7.39 2.24
N ARG A 154 -24.71 -6.37 2.48
CA ARG A 154 -25.59 -6.29 3.67
C ARG A 154 -26.63 -7.43 3.82
N LYS A 155 -26.95 -8.18 2.77
CA LYS A 155 -28.13 -9.08 2.72
C LYS A 155 -27.84 -10.58 2.72
N GLU A 156 -26.58 -11.02 2.62
CA GLU A 156 -26.27 -12.45 2.41
C GLU A 156 -25.11 -12.94 3.30
N SER A 157 -25.13 -14.24 3.61
CA SER A 157 -23.98 -14.95 4.21
C SER A 157 -23.03 -15.31 3.08
N ILE A 158 -21.76 -14.89 3.17
CA ILE A 158 -20.79 -15.01 2.10
C ILE A 158 -19.42 -15.46 2.63
N LYS A 159 -18.59 -15.99 1.73
CA LYS A 159 -17.15 -16.15 1.97
C LYS A 159 -16.44 -14.85 1.59
N CYS A 160 -15.63 -14.31 2.48
CA CYS A 160 -14.97 -13.03 2.25
C CYS A 160 -13.87 -13.11 1.20
N PHE A 161 -13.69 -12.02 0.46
CA PHE A 161 -12.69 -11.90 -0.61
C PHE A 161 -12.83 -12.93 -1.74
N HIS A 162 -13.91 -13.70 -1.76
CA HIS A 162 -14.24 -14.67 -2.80
C HIS A 162 -15.60 -14.30 -3.40
N ASN A 163 -15.72 -14.29 -4.72
CA ASN A 163 -16.97 -13.98 -5.41
C ASN A 163 -17.66 -12.69 -4.92
N LEU A 164 -16.92 -11.57 -4.95
CA LEU A 164 -17.47 -10.24 -4.67
C LEU A 164 -18.75 -10.00 -5.48
N SER A 165 -19.68 -9.26 -4.87
CA SER A 165 -20.98 -8.89 -5.43
C SER A 165 -20.89 -8.34 -6.86
N GLU A 166 -21.89 -8.65 -7.71
CA GLU A 166 -21.97 -8.11 -9.08
C GLU A 166 -21.98 -6.56 -9.11
N GLN A 167 -22.54 -5.91 -8.08
CA GLN A 167 -22.50 -4.45 -7.93
C GLN A 167 -21.07 -3.94 -7.73
N THR A 168 -20.20 -4.69 -7.04
CA THR A 168 -18.76 -4.38 -6.89
C THR A 168 -18.03 -4.44 -8.23
N TRP A 169 -18.51 -5.24 -9.18
CA TRP A 169 -17.95 -5.36 -10.54
C TRP A 169 -18.63 -4.48 -11.58
N SER A 170 -19.44 -3.51 -11.14
CA SER A 170 -20.06 -2.55 -12.06
C SER A 170 -19.00 -1.71 -12.78
N VAL A 171 -19.16 -1.54 -14.10
CA VAL A 171 -18.20 -0.82 -14.95
C VAL A 171 -17.91 0.59 -14.43
N PRO A 172 -18.90 1.42 -14.05
CA PRO A 172 -18.62 2.78 -13.55
C PRO A 172 -17.77 2.78 -12.27
N PHE A 173 -18.01 1.82 -11.38
CA PHE A 173 -17.24 1.71 -10.14
C PHE A 173 -15.80 1.28 -10.41
N ILE A 174 -15.60 0.21 -11.20
CA ILE A 174 -14.26 -0.29 -11.54
C ILE A 174 -13.46 0.76 -12.32
N VAL A 175 -14.06 1.45 -13.29
CA VAL A 175 -13.39 2.53 -14.04
C VAL A 175 -12.98 3.66 -13.09
N SER A 176 -13.82 4.02 -12.13
CA SER A 176 -13.47 5.04 -11.12
C SER A 176 -12.30 4.60 -10.25
N VAL A 177 -12.29 3.33 -9.81
CA VAL A 177 -11.19 2.72 -9.05
C VAL A 177 -9.88 2.73 -9.85
N GLU A 178 -9.92 2.31 -11.11
CA GLU A 178 -8.73 2.28 -11.97
C GLU A 178 -8.19 3.69 -12.26
N ILE A 179 -9.05 4.66 -12.56
CA ILE A 179 -8.61 6.02 -12.87
C ILE A 179 -8.07 6.73 -11.62
N PHE A 180 -8.88 6.84 -10.57
CA PHE A 180 -8.55 7.65 -9.41
C PHE A 180 -7.69 6.91 -8.39
N GLY A 181 -7.87 5.59 -8.28
CA GLY A 181 -7.12 4.75 -7.36
C GLY A 181 -5.75 4.33 -7.89
N PHE A 182 -5.53 4.32 -9.21
CA PHE A 182 -4.30 3.80 -9.80
C PHE A 182 -3.67 4.65 -10.90
N LEU A 183 -4.35 4.90 -12.02
CA LEU A 183 -3.75 5.56 -13.20
C LEU A 183 -3.31 6.99 -12.91
N LEU A 184 -4.13 7.77 -12.21
CA LEU A 184 -3.78 9.12 -11.81
C LEU A 184 -2.59 9.11 -10.81
N PRO A 185 -2.62 8.34 -9.70
CA PRO A 185 -1.44 8.15 -8.85
C PRO A 185 -0.17 7.72 -9.60
N LEU A 186 -0.29 6.75 -10.51
CA LEU A 186 0.81 6.24 -11.32
C LEU A 186 1.40 7.34 -12.21
N ALA A 187 0.56 8.12 -12.89
CA ALA A 187 1.01 9.21 -13.75
C ALA A 187 1.81 10.25 -12.96
N VAL A 188 1.30 10.67 -11.79
CA VAL A 188 2.00 11.59 -10.89
C VAL A 188 3.33 11.00 -10.42
N MET A 189 3.32 9.74 -9.97
CA MET A 189 4.51 9.02 -9.51
C MET A 189 5.60 8.95 -10.58
N VAL A 190 5.25 8.52 -11.79
CA VAL A 190 6.19 8.40 -12.92
C VAL A 190 6.71 9.78 -13.33
N PHE A 191 5.83 10.78 -13.45
CA PHE A 191 6.23 12.13 -13.81
C PHE A 191 7.21 12.72 -12.79
N CYS A 192 6.86 12.74 -11.50
CA CYS A 192 7.72 13.28 -10.45
C CYS A 192 9.05 12.54 -10.35
N SER A 193 9.03 11.21 -10.49
CA SER A 193 10.24 10.39 -10.47
C SER A 193 11.14 10.71 -11.66
N ALA A 194 10.60 10.74 -12.88
CA ALA A 194 11.35 11.03 -14.10
C ALA A 194 11.98 12.43 -14.07
N GLN A 195 11.21 13.45 -13.68
CA GLN A 195 11.71 14.82 -13.54
C GLN A 195 12.83 14.90 -12.51
N THR A 196 12.67 14.27 -11.36
CA THR A 196 13.69 14.27 -10.32
C THR A 196 14.98 13.59 -10.78
N ILE A 197 14.86 12.42 -11.42
CA ILE A 197 16.00 11.68 -11.97
C ILE A 197 16.72 12.54 -13.02
N TRP A 198 15.98 13.20 -13.90
CA TRP A 198 16.53 14.06 -14.95
C TRP A 198 17.28 15.27 -14.37
N ILE A 199 16.71 15.98 -13.39
CA ILE A 199 17.37 17.10 -12.71
C ILE A 199 18.67 16.64 -12.06
N LEU A 200 18.64 15.54 -11.31
CA LEU A 200 19.80 15.02 -10.60
C LEU A 200 20.90 14.54 -11.55
N TRP A 201 20.53 13.96 -12.69
CA TRP A 201 21.47 13.56 -13.73
C TRP A 201 22.21 14.78 -14.30
N ASN A 202 21.49 15.86 -14.60
CA ASN A 202 22.06 17.08 -15.18
C ASN A 202 22.81 17.96 -14.17
N CYS A 203 22.51 17.85 -12.86
CA CYS A 203 23.28 18.52 -11.81
C CYS A 203 24.61 17.82 -11.52
N LYS A 204 24.66 16.48 -11.61
CA LYS A 204 25.89 15.70 -11.41
C LYS A 204 27.00 16.02 -12.41
N THR A 205 26.65 16.48 -13.60
CA THR A 205 27.63 16.93 -14.61
C THR A 205 28.32 18.25 -14.26
N HIS A 206 27.83 19.00 -13.26
CA HIS A 206 28.37 20.31 -12.88
C HIS A 206 28.97 20.41 -11.45
N SER A 207 28.75 19.46 -10.54
CA SER A 207 29.36 19.49 -9.19
C SER A 207 29.56 18.10 -8.59
N LYS A 208 30.66 17.91 -7.84
CA LYS A 208 30.95 16.67 -7.08
C LYS A 208 29.85 16.47 -6.02
N GLY A 209 29.01 15.46 -6.27
CA GLY A 209 27.70 15.26 -5.61
C GLY A 209 27.70 15.25 -4.09
N ASN A 210 26.66 15.87 -3.52
CA ASN A 210 26.38 15.89 -2.09
C ASN A 210 25.70 14.59 -1.62
N VAL A 211 25.98 14.17 -0.39
CA VAL A 211 25.42 12.95 0.22
C VAL A 211 23.88 12.99 0.30
N GLU A 212 23.26 14.18 0.48
CA GLU A 212 21.79 14.35 0.53
C GLU A 212 21.09 14.06 -0.81
N GLU A 213 21.76 14.30 -1.95
CA GLU A 213 21.20 14.03 -3.29
C GLU A 213 21.06 12.52 -3.55
N SER A 214 22.01 11.72 -3.04
CA SER A 214 21.98 10.26 -3.15
C SER A 214 20.87 9.61 -2.31
N GLY A 215 20.51 10.23 -1.17
CA GLY A 215 19.46 9.74 -0.28
C GLY A 215 18.07 9.93 -0.88
N SER A 216 17.80 11.12 -1.42
CA SER A 216 16.50 11.44 -2.03
C SER A 216 16.23 10.63 -3.30
N LEU A 217 17.25 10.43 -4.15
CA LEU A 217 17.14 9.58 -5.34
C LEU A 217 16.80 8.13 -4.97
N ARG A 218 17.46 7.58 -3.95
CA ARG A 218 17.18 6.23 -3.46
C ARG A 218 15.75 6.09 -2.97
N VAL A 219 15.24 7.06 -2.21
CA VAL A 219 13.85 7.07 -1.72
C VAL A 219 12.86 7.03 -2.87
N ILE A 220 13.05 7.87 -3.88
CA ILE A 220 12.17 7.93 -5.06
C ILE A 220 12.20 6.62 -5.84
N ILE A 221 13.38 6.04 -6.08
CA ILE A 221 13.50 4.76 -6.80
C ILE A 221 12.81 3.64 -6.03
N ILE A 222 13.04 3.54 -4.72
CA ILE A 222 12.38 2.51 -3.91
C ILE A 222 10.86 2.69 -3.97
N ASN A 223 10.36 3.92 -3.81
CA ASN A 223 8.92 4.22 -3.85
C ASN A 223 8.31 3.82 -5.20
N LEU A 224 9.00 4.14 -6.31
CA LEU A 224 8.56 3.78 -7.65
C LEU A 224 8.53 2.26 -7.85
N VAL A 225 9.57 1.55 -7.42
CA VAL A 225 9.65 0.09 -7.54
C VAL A 225 8.55 -0.57 -6.70
N VAL A 226 8.38 -0.15 -5.44
CA VAL A 226 7.32 -0.64 -4.55
C VAL A 226 5.95 -0.42 -5.19
N PHE A 227 5.68 0.79 -5.68
CA PHE A 227 4.41 1.10 -6.32
C PHE A 227 4.14 0.19 -7.52
N LEU A 228 5.12 0.03 -8.41
CA LEU A 228 5.00 -0.76 -9.62
C LEU A 228 4.83 -2.24 -9.31
N VAL A 229 5.62 -2.80 -8.39
CA VAL A 229 5.61 -4.23 -8.10
C VAL A 229 4.41 -4.64 -7.23
N CYS A 230 4.00 -3.80 -6.28
CA CYS A 230 2.93 -4.16 -5.34
C CYS A 230 1.53 -3.80 -5.86
N PHE A 231 1.34 -2.67 -6.54
CA PHE A 231 -0.01 -2.21 -6.91
C PHE A 231 -0.37 -2.44 -8.37
N THR A 232 0.58 -2.35 -9.30
CA THR A 232 0.28 -2.53 -10.75
C THR A 232 -0.29 -3.91 -11.08
N PRO A 233 0.25 -5.03 -10.57
CA PRO A 233 -0.32 -6.35 -10.85
C PRO A 233 -1.75 -6.51 -10.32
N VAL A 234 -2.06 -5.88 -9.18
CA VAL A 234 -3.41 -5.89 -8.59
C VAL A 234 -4.40 -5.19 -9.52
N HIS A 235 -4.10 -3.95 -9.91
CA HIS A 235 -4.97 -3.16 -10.77
C HIS A 235 -5.12 -3.77 -12.18
N LEU A 236 -4.04 -4.32 -12.74
CA LEU A 236 -4.14 -5.12 -13.95
C LEU A 236 -5.08 -6.33 -13.77
N GLY A 237 -4.99 -7.03 -12.63
CA GLY A 237 -5.87 -8.15 -12.31
C GLY A 237 -7.33 -7.72 -12.15
N ILE A 238 -7.60 -6.59 -11.52
CA ILE A 238 -8.95 -6.01 -11.36
C ILE A 238 -9.54 -5.67 -12.72
N PHE A 239 -8.78 -4.99 -13.58
CA PHE A 239 -9.20 -4.67 -14.93
C PHE A 239 -9.52 -5.94 -15.75
N LEU A 240 -8.64 -6.92 -15.76
CA LEU A 240 -8.85 -8.19 -16.47
C LEU A 240 -10.06 -8.96 -15.93
N GLN A 241 -10.24 -8.99 -14.60
CA GLN A 241 -11.38 -9.64 -13.96
C GLN A 241 -12.70 -8.92 -14.30
N CYS A 242 -12.68 -7.59 -14.44
CA CYS A 242 -13.82 -6.83 -14.94
C CYS A 242 -14.19 -7.27 -16.36
N LEU A 243 -13.23 -7.44 -17.26
CA LEU A 243 -13.50 -7.96 -18.63
C LEU A 243 -14.09 -9.38 -18.63
N VAL A 244 -13.67 -10.24 -17.69
CA VAL A 244 -14.29 -11.55 -17.47
C VAL A 244 -15.75 -11.41 -17.03
N LYS A 245 -16.02 -10.52 -16.07
CA LYS A 245 -17.37 -10.27 -15.54
C LYS A 245 -18.33 -9.68 -16.58
N GLN A 246 -17.83 -8.80 -17.45
CA GLN A 246 -18.58 -8.23 -18.57
C GLN A 246 -18.71 -9.17 -19.79
N GLN A 247 -18.32 -10.45 -19.65
CA GLN A 247 -18.38 -11.48 -20.70
C GLN A 247 -17.57 -11.15 -21.96
N VAL A 248 -16.58 -10.24 -21.87
CA VAL A 248 -15.63 -9.97 -22.95
C VAL A 248 -14.62 -11.13 -23.06
N ILE A 249 -14.19 -11.67 -21.92
CA ILE A 249 -13.30 -12.84 -21.85
C ILE A 249 -14.13 -14.07 -21.48
N VAL A 250 -14.32 -14.97 -22.45
CA VAL A 250 -15.24 -16.12 -22.30
C VAL A 250 -14.55 -17.45 -21.97
N GLY A 251 -13.30 -17.66 -22.40
CA GLY A 251 -12.63 -18.97 -22.29
C GLY A 251 -12.26 -19.37 -20.85
N CYS A 252 -12.62 -20.59 -20.42
CA CYS A 252 -12.43 -21.06 -19.05
C CYS A 252 -10.99 -20.98 -18.56
N ARG A 253 -10.01 -21.38 -19.38
CA ARG A 253 -8.58 -21.29 -19.01
C ARG A 253 -8.17 -19.86 -18.71
N MET A 254 -8.61 -18.89 -19.50
CA MET A 254 -8.31 -17.47 -19.27
C MET A 254 -8.99 -16.97 -17.99
N LYS A 255 -10.26 -17.32 -17.75
CA LYS A 255 -10.98 -16.97 -16.52
C LYS A 255 -10.26 -17.50 -15.27
N GLN A 256 -9.83 -18.75 -15.30
CA GLN A 256 -9.05 -19.40 -14.25
C GLN A 256 -7.72 -18.70 -14.01
N SER A 257 -6.94 -18.43 -15.07
CA SER A 257 -5.65 -17.74 -14.97
C SER A 257 -5.79 -16.32 -14.44
N ILE A 258 -6.81 -15.57 -14.86
CA ILE A 258 -7.06 -14.21 -14.39
C ILE A 258 -7.47 -14.21 -12.91
N SER A 259 -8.35 -15.14 -12.49
CA SER A 259 -8.72 -15.30 -11.09
C SER A 259 -7.50 -15.61 -10.21
N LEU A 260 -6.67 -16.57 -10.63
CA LEU A 260 -5.42 -16.91 -9.94
C LEU A 260 -4.49 -15.70 -9.86
N PHE A 261 -4.28 -15.02 -10.99
CA PHE A 261 -3.39 -13.86 -11.09
C PHE A 261 -3.83 -12.74 -10.15
N LEU A 262 -5.12 -12.42 -10.10
CA LEU A 262 -5.66 -11.41 -9.20
C LEU A 262 -5.47 -11.80 -7.74
N GLN A 263 -5.78 -13.05 -7.35
CA GLN A 263 -5.62 -13.52 -5.97
C GLN A 263 -4.16 -13.53 -5.52
N VAL A 264 -3.25 -13.99 -6.38
CA VAL A 264 -1.80 -13.98 -6.12
C VAL A 264 -1.28 -12.56 -6.04
N SER A 265 -1.67 -11.68 -6.99
CA SER A 265 -1.25 -10.28 -6.98
C SER A 265 -1.68 -9.54 -5.72
N MET A 266 -2.95 -9.70 -5.30
CA MET A 266 -3.46 -9.16 -4.03
C MET A 266 -2.69 -9.70 -2.81
N THR A 267 -2.30 -10.97 -2.85
CA THR A 267 -1.51 -11.58 -1.79
C THR A 267 -0.10 -10.96 -1.74
N CYS A 268 0.57 -10.86 -2.88
CA CYS A 268 1.90 -10.27 -3.01
C CYS A 268 1.92 -8.78 -2.68
N ALA A 269 0.85 -8.05 -3.00
CA ALA A 269 0.72 -6.63 -2.66
C ALA A 269 0.83 -6.38 -1.14
N ASN A 270 0.47 -7.34 -0.30
CA ASN A 270 0.60 -7.20 1.15
C ASN A 270 2.07 -7.10 1.59
N ILE A 271 3.02 -7.58 0.79
CA ILE A 271 4.46 -7.44 1.07
C ILE A 271 4.86 -5.96 1.11
N ASN A 272 4.06 -5.05 0.54
CA ASN A 272 4.22 -3.60 0.64
C ASN A 272 4.49 -3.15 2.09
N CYS A 273 3.75 -3.67 3.08
CA CYS A 273 3.92 -3.27 4.48
C CYS A 273 5.31 -3.61 5.06
N CYS A 274 5.98 -4.61 4.51
CA CYS A 274 7.35 -4.98 4.88
C CYS A 274 8.37 -4.14 4.12
N LEU A 275 8.08 -3.76 2.88
CA LEU A 275 8.93 -2.88 2.08
C LEU A 275 8.91 -1.44 2.61
N ASP A 276 7.78 -0.99 3.14
CA ASP A 276 7.65 0.31 3.81
C ASP A 276 8.54 0.40 5.05
N ALA A 277 8.84 -0.72 5.72
CA ALA A 277 9.80 -0.76 6.82
C ALA A 277 11.24 -0.42 6.41
N ILE A 278 11.61 -0.61 5.15
CA ILE A 278 12.90 -0.19 4.61
C ILE A 278 12.99 1.35 4.65
N PHE A 279 11.89 2.06 4.39
CA PHE A 279 11.84 3.52 4.53
C PHE A 279 12.04 3.95 5.97
N TYR A 280 11.42 3.26 6.94
CA TYR A 280 11.60 3.58 8.35
C TYR A 280 13.07 3.44 8.78
N TYR A 281 13.76 2.39 8.32
CA TYR A 281 15.18 2.21 8.60
C TYR A 281 16.03 3.38 8.07
N PHE A 282 15.82 3.80 6.82
CA PHE A 282 16.56 4.91 6.24
C PHE A 282 16.25 6.24 6.91
N ALA A 283 14.98 6.48 7.23
CA ALA A 283 14.55 7.66 7.96
C ALA A 283 15.16 7.71 9.36
N ALA A 284 15.11 6.61 10.10
CA ALA A 284 15.72 6.48 11.42
C ALA A 284 17.23 6.76 11.36
N LYS A 285 17.93 6.25 10.33
CA LYS A 285 19.35 6.56 10.10
C LYS A 285 19.60 8.05 9.87
N GLU A 286 18.71 8.72 9.13
CA GLU A 286 18.81 10.16 8.88
C GLU A 286 18.49 11.00 10.13
N PHE A 287 17.51 10.59 10.94
CA PHE A 287 17.22 11.18 12.25
C PHE A 287 18.39 11.01 13.21
N CYS A 288 18.93 9.81 13.35
CA CYS A 288 20.07 9.51 14.21
C CYS A 288 21.34 10.27 13.79
N LYS A 289 21.49 10.62 12.52
CA LYS A 289 22.62 11.45 12.06
C LYS A 289 22.46 12.92 12.45
N LYS A 290 21.22 13.44 12.53
CA LYS A 290 20.90 14.83 12.88
C LYS A 290 20.82 15.06 14.39
N THR A 291 20.52 14.04 15.18
CA THR A 291 20.55 14.09 16.66
C THR A 291 21.76 13.33 17.18
N HIS A 292 22.71 13.99 17.86
CA HIS A 292 23.85 13.32 18.51
C HIS A 292 23.39 12.06 19.29
N LEU A 293 23.93 10.90 18.87
CA LEU A 293 23.52 9.55 19.27
C LEU A 293 23.34 9.34 20.79
N ARG A 294 24.09 10.05 21.64
CA ARG A 294 24.05 9.91 23.11
C ARG A 294 22.66 10.13 23.72
N ARG A 295 21.83 11.01 23.14
CA ARG A 295 20.49 11.31 23.66
C ARG A 295 19.41 10.32 23.20
N VAL A 296 19.66 9.52 22.15
CA VAL A 296 18.68 8.57 21.60
C VAL A 296 18.60 7.30 22.46
N THR A 297 19.74 6.82 22.94
CA THR A 297 19.85 5.70 23.89
C THR A 297 19.30 6.01 25.27
N GLU A 298 19.29 7.28 25.69
CA GLU A 298 18.67 7.71 26.97
C GLU A 298 17.14 7.86 26.88
N VAL A 299 16.59 8.11 25.69
CA VAL A 299 15.17 8.48 25.52
C VAL A 299 14.29 7.31 25.07
N CYS A 300 14.84 6.29 24.42
CA CYS A 300 14.05 5.15 23.93
C CYS A 300 14.59 3.83 24.53
N PRO A 301 13.95 3.29 25.58
CA PRO A 301 14.44 2.11 26.32
C PRO A 301 14.51 0.83 25.48
N VAL A 302 13.83 0.78 24.32
CA VAL A 302 13.85 -0.35 23.38
C VAL A 302 15.25 -0.61 22.78
N PHE A 303 16.13 0.39 22.74
CA PHE A 303 17.50 0.25 22.23
C PHE A 303 18.57 0.10 23.32
N ASN A 304 18.17 -0.05 24.59
CA ASN A 304 19.09 -0.26 25.70
C ASN A 304 18.82 -1.59 26.43
N PRO A 305 19.13 -2.75 25.82
CA PRO A 305 18.88 -4.06 26.43
C PRO A 305 19.80 -4.40 27.62
N CYS A 306 20.67 -3.49 28.08
CA CYS A 306 21.60 -3.71 29.21
C CYS A 306 21.31 -2.83 30.44
N ALA A 307 20.11 -2.27 30.60
CA ALA A 307 19.70 -1.49 31.78
C ALA A 307 18.63 -2.20 32.62
N LEU A 308 18.80 -3.51 32.83
CA LEU A 308 18.08 -4.35 33.78
C LEU A 308 19.10 -5.26 34.48
#